data_AF-A0A831VKR6-F1
#
_entry.id   AF-A0A831VKR6-F1
#
_cell.length_a   1.000
_cell.length_b   1.000
_cell.length_c   1.000
_cell.angle_alpha   90.00
_cell.angle_beta   90.00
_cell.angle_gamma   90.00
#
_symmetry.space_group_name_H-M   'P 1'
#
loop_
_entity.id
_entity.type
_entity.pdbx_description
1 polymer ?
#
loop_
_entity_poly.entity_id
_entity_poly.type
_entity_poly.pdbx_seq_one_letter_code
_entity_poly.pdbx_strand_id
1 'polypeptide(L)' 'GLAVGAALGLQVLTSTLIGALLPLAAAKMKFDPAVVASPALTTIVDITGLFIYFTTAKLLLGI' A
#
# COMPACT_ATOMS: atom_id res chain seq x y z
N GLY A 1 12.28 15.92 -5.63
CA GLY A 1 11.19 16.64 -4.96
C GLY A 1 9.83 16.15 -5.42
N LEU A 2 9.39 16.55 -6.62
CA LEU A 2 8.06 16.23 -7.14
C LEU A 2 7.75 14.74 -7.21
N ALA A 3 8.67 13.92 -7.74
CA ALA A 3 8.45 12.47 -7.85
C ALA A 3 8.24 11.78 -6.49
N VAL A 4 9.01 12.18 -5.47
CA VAL A 4 8.88 11.66 -4.10
C VAL A 4 7.55 12.09 -3.48
N GLY A 5 7.18 13.37 -3.64
CA GLY A 5 5.89 13.89 -3.13
C GLY A 5 4.69 13.21 -3.79
N ALA A 6 4.71 13.02 -5.10
CA ALA A 6 3.67 12.30 -5.84
C ALA A 6 3.58 10.83 -5.39
N ALA A 7 4.71 10.14 -5.27
CA ALA A 7 4.76 8.75 -4.81
C ALA A 7 4.20 8.60 -3.39
N LEU A 8 4.57 9.50 -2.46
CA LEU A 8 4.05 9.49 -1.09
C LEU A 8 2.54 9.75 -1.05
N GLY A 9 2.04 10.71 -1.84
CA GLY A 9 0.61 10.99 -1.93
C GLY A 9 -0.18 9.77 -2.41
N LEU A 10 0.27 9.13 -3.49
CA LEU A 10 -0.35 7.90 -4.01
C LEU A 10 -0.26 6.74 -3.01
N GLN A 11 0.87 6.61 -2.32
CA GLN A 11 1.08 5.56 -1.33
C GLN A 11 0.17 5.72 -0.11
N VAL A 12 -0.02 6.95 0.42
CA VAL A 12 -0.91 7.19 1.57
C VAL A 12 -2.36 6.85 1.24
N LEU A 13 -2.82 7.23 0.04
CA LEU A 13 -4.18 6.89 -0.41
C LEU A 13 -4.35 5.37 -0.51
N THR A 14 -3.37 4.70 -1.14
CA THR A 14 -3.39 3.24 -1.34
C THR A 14 -3.31 2.48 -0.02
N SER A 15 -2.41 2.88 0.89
CA SER A 15 -2.23 2.23 2.19
C SER A 15 -3.45 2.38 3.08
N THR A 16 -4.13 3.53 3.03
CA THR A 16 -5.39 3.75 3.75
C THR A 16 -6.49 2.83 3.25
N LEU A 17 -6.63 2.70 1.93
CA LEU A 17 -7.61 1.78 1.32
C LEU A 17 -7.30 0.32 1.67
N ILE A 18 -6.05 -0.11 1.57
CA ILE A 18 -5.63 -1.47 1.94
C ILE A 18 -5.88 -1.71 3.44
N GLY A 19 -5.50 -0.78 4.31
CA GLY A 19 -5.71 -0.88 5.75
C GLY A 19 -7.18 -1.02 6.15
N ALA A 20 -8.09 -0.40 5.41
CA ALA A 20 -9.52 -0.57 5.63
C ALA A 20 -10.08 -1.85 4.99
N LEU A 21 -9.70 -2.16 3.75
CA LEU A 21 -10.32 -3.24 2.97
C LEU A 21 -9.77 -4.62 3.32
N LEU A 22 -8.48 -4.74 3.63
CA LEU A 22 -7.82 -6.02 3.87
C LEU A 22 -8.40 -6.76 5.09
N PRO A 23 -8.58 -6.13 6.27
CA PRO A 23 -9.20 -6.80 7.42
C PRO A 23 -10.68 -7.12 7.18
N LEU A 24 -11.42 -6.25 6.47
CA LEU A 24 -12.82 -6.49 6.11
C LEU A 24 -12.97 -7.68 5.16
N ALA A 25 -12.07 -7.81 4.18
CA ALA A 25 -12.03 -8.95 3.27
C ALA A 25 -11.69 -10.24 4.03
N ALA A 26 -10.71 -10.19 4.95
CA ALA A 26 -10.37 -11.32 5.81
C ALA A 26 -11.57 -11.80 6.63
N ALA A 27 -12.30 -10.88 7.26
CA ALA A 27 -13.52 -11.20 8.00
C ALA A 27 -14.58 -11.89 7.12
N LYS A 28 -14.78 -11.39 5.88
CA LYS A 28 -15.71 -12.00 4.92
C LYS A 28 -15.29 -13.41 4.49
N MET A 29 -13.99 -13.67 4.43
CA MET A 29 -13.43 -14.99 4.10
C MET A 29 -13.31 -15.93 5.31
N LYS A 30 -13.79 -15.52 6.50
CA LYS A 30 -13.68 -16.25 7.78
C LYS A 30 -12.24 -16.40 8.29
N PHE A 31 -11.32 -15.56 7.84
CA PHE A 31 -9.99 -15.42 8.45
C PHE A 31 -10.05 -14.45 9.63
N ASP A 32 -9.12 -14.61 10.59
CA ASP A 32 -9.00 -13.70 11.72
C ASP A 32 -8.47 -12.32 11.26
N PRO A 33 -9.29 -11.26 11.34
CA PRO A 33 -8.87 -9.91 10.92
C PRO A 33 -7.74 -9.35 11.77
N ALA A 34 -7.60 -9.78 13.03
CA ALA A 34 -6.52 -9.31 13.90
C ALA A 34 -5.16 -9.82 13.42
N VAL A 35 -5.10 -11.05 12.89
CA VAL A 35 -3.89 -11.62 12.29
C VAL A 35 -3.57 -10.96 10.95
N VAL A 36 -4.56 -10.56 10.17
CA VAL A 36 -4.31 -9.88 8.89
C VAL A 36 -3.95 -8.40 9.07
N ALA A 37 -4.51 -7.74 10.08
CA ALA A 37 -4.13 -6.39 10.49
C ALA A 37 -2.75 -6.31 11.18
N SER A 38 -2.11 -7.46 11.43
CA SER A 38 -0.78 -7.62 12.04
C SER A 38 0.35 -7.49 10.97
N PRO A 39 1.57 -8.09 11.08
CA PRO A 39 2.62 -7.98 10.05
C PRO A 39 2.23 -8.20 8.58
N ALA A 40 1.11 -8.87 8.28
CA ALA A 40 0.62 -8.98 6.91
C ALA A 40 0.23 -7.62 6.29
N LEU A 41 -0.38 -6.72 7.07
CA LEU A 41 -0.76 -5.40 6.57
C LEU A 41 0.48 -4.57 6.21
N THR A 42 1.46 -4.51 7.11
CA THR A 42 2.68 -3.71 6.90
C THR A 42 3.48 -4.22 5.70
N THR A 43 3.62 -5.54 5.55
CA THR A 43 4.32 -6.14 4.40
C THR A 43 3.63 -5.84 3.06
N ILE A 44 2.30 -5.91 3.00
CA ILE A 44 1.55 -5.55 1.80
C ILE A 44 1.75 -4.07 1.47
N VAL A 45 1.61 -3.18 2.46
CA VAL A 45 1.80 -1.74 2.28
C VAL A 45 3.21 -1.41 1.81
N ASP A 46 4.23 -2.08 2.34
CA ASP A 46 5.63 -1.89 1.93
C ASP A 46 5.86 -2.31 0.48
N ILE A 47 5.37 -3.49 0.08
CA ILE A 47 5.49 -3.97 -1.30
C ILE A 47 4.76 -3.01 -2.25
N THR A 48 3.52 -2.63 -1.95
CA THR A 48 2.78 -1.69 -2.81
C THR A 48 3.43 -0.32 -2.86
N GLY A 49 4.04 0.12 -1.75
CA GLY A 49 4.76 1.40 -1.69
C GLY A 49 6.00 1.42 -2.55
N LEU A 50 6.78 0.34 -2.56
CA LEU A 50 7.92 0.22 -3.48
C LEU A 50 7.46 0.21 -4.93
N PHE A 51 6.39 -0.52 -5.27
CA PHE A 51 5.82 -0.49 -6.62
C PHE A 51 5.39 0.91 -7.04
N ILE A 52 4.66 1.63 -6.19
CA ILE A 52 4.23 3.02 -6.46
C ILE A 52 5.45 3.93 -6.62
N TYR A 53 6.42 3.83 -5.72
CA TYR A 53 7.62 4.66 -5.76
C TYR A 53 8.41 4.47 -7.04
N PHE A 54 8.80 3.23 -7.37
CA PHE A 54 9.60 2.96 -8.56
C PHE A 54 8.84 3.26 -9.85
N THR A 55 7.54 2.98 -9.92
CA THR A 55 6.71 3.32 -11.09
C THR A 55 6.59 4.83 -11.25
N THR A 56 6.36 5.56 -10.17
CA THR A 56 6.27 7.04 -10.20
C THR A 56 7.61 7.66 -10.57
N ALA A 57 8.72 7.15 -10.02
CA ALA A 57 10.06 7.57 -10.37
C ALA A 57 10.36 7.32 -11.85
N LYS A 58 10.03 6.13 -12.37
CA LYS A 58 10.17 5.79 -13.79
C LYS A 58 9.38 6.72 -14.70
N LEU A 59 8.11 7.00 -14.36
CA LEU A 59 7.25 7.85 -15.18
C LEU A 59 7.68 9.33 -15.17
N LEU A 60 8.11 9.85 -14.02
CA LEU A 60 8.42 11.27 -13.86
C LEU A 60 9.89 11.63 -14.14
N LEU A 61 10.82 10.70 -13.90
CA LEU A 61 12.25 10.91 -14.11
C LEU A 61 12.78 10.20 -15.37
N GLY A 62 11.97 9.33 -15.99
CA GLY A 62 12.33 8.63 -17.23
C GLY A 62 13.40 7.55 -17.05
N ILE A 63 13.52 6.98 -15.84
CA ILE A 63 14.52 5.95 -15.48
C ILE A 63 13.95 4.53 -15.45
#